data_AF-A0A2P8HTF7-F1
#
_entry.id   AF-A0A2P8HTF7-F1
#
_cell.length_a   1.000
_cell.length_b   1.000
_cell.length_c   1.000
_cell.angle_alpha   90.00
_cell.angle_beta   90.00
_cell.angle_gamma   90.00
#
_symmetry.space_group_name_H-M   'P 1'
#
loop_
_entity.id
_entity.type
_entity.pdbx_description
1 polymer ?
#
loop_
_entity_poly.entity_id
_entity_poly.type
_entity_poly.pdbx_seq_one_letter_code
_entity_poly.pdbx_strand_id
1 'polypeptide(L)'
;MSVLEQFIKDYQATTDDDKKADIIRNEFEYLNDNNKWRFLSGLLKSKYTYDLVKVAIYRIIEVADFADPDLVEIKDQILYNLKDEEDELVKQWGFRSLTWNFSVFPDVIDYCVDTVENVEEDLDVRHNAFSVITASKNKERIDALHDRLLKIKDFAGYANTFYKERDKDGR
;
A
#
# COMPACT_ATOMS: atom_id res chain seq x y z
N MET A 1 -28.98 -6.67 -12.60
CA MET A 1 -27.78 -7.15 -11.90
C MET A 1 -26.59 -6.60 -12.66
N SER A 2 -25.79 -5.73 -12.04
CA SER A 2 -24.56 -5.22 -12.65
C SER A 2 -23.47 -6.30 -12.65
N VAL A 3 -22.41 -6.08 -13.42
CA VAL A 3 -21.23 -6.97 -13.43
C VAL A 3 -20.60 -7.03 -12.03
N LEU A 4 -20.49 -5.88 -11.35
CA LEU A 4 -20.02 -5.80 -9.97
C LEU A 4 -20.89 -6.64 -9.01
N GLU A 5 -22.22 -6.53 -9.11
CA GLU A 5 -23.13 -7.31 -8.26
C GLU A 5 -22.98 -8.82 -8.48
N GLN A 6 -22.73 -9.25 -9.73
CA GLN A 6 -22.49 -10.64 -10.06
C GLN A 6 -21.17 -11.13 -9.45
N PHE A 7 -20.07 -10.39 -9.58
CA PHE A 7 -18.78 -10.78 -8.99
C PHE A 7 -18.81 -10.82 -7.45
N ILE A 8 -19.51 -9.87 -6.81
CA ILE A 8 -19.71 -9.89 -5.36
C ILE A 8 -20.49 -11.14 -4.95
N LYS A 9 -21.55 -11.50 -5.70
CA LYS A 9 -22.33 -12.70 -5.44
C LYS A 9 -21.49 -13.97 -5.59
N ASP A 10 -20.65 -14.04 -6.61
CA ASP A 10 -19.76 -15.20 -6.84
C ASP A 10 -18.71 -15.32 -5.73
N TYR A 11 -18.13 -14.21 -5.28
CA TYR A 11 -17.24 -14.17 -4.11
C TYR A 11 -17.95 -14.69 -2.85
N GLN A 12 -19.18 -14.22 -2.58
CA GLN A 12 -19.94 -14.58 -1.38
C GLN A 12 -20.43 -16.04 -1.39
N ALA A 13 -20.75 -16.58 -2.56
CA ALA A 13 -21.18 -17.98 -2.71
C ALA A 13 -20.01 -18.97 -2.61
N THR A 14 -18.78 -18.49 -2.79
CA THR A 14 -17.58 -19.32 -2.74
C THR A 14 -17.17 -19.57 -1.28
N THR A 15 -16.98 -20.84 -0.90
CA THR A 15 -16.52 -21.23 0.44
C THR A 15 -15.01 -21.48 0.51
N ASP A 16 -14.35 -21.53 -0.64
CA ASP A 16 -12.94 -21.81 -0.83
C ASP A 16 -12.17 -20.47 -0.90
N ASP A 17 -11.32 -20.21 0.08
CA ASP A 17 -10.68 -18.90 0.24
C ASP A 17 -9.62 -18.61 -0.83
N ASP A 18 -8.96 -19.64 -1.38
CA ASP A 18 -8.06 -19.48 -2.52
C ASP A 18 -8.84 -19.03 -3.75
N LYS A 19 -10.00 -19.64 -3.99
CA LYS A 19 -10.89 -19.21 -5.09
C LYS A 19 -11.43 -17.81 -4.88
N LYS A 20 -11.69 -17.39 -3.64
CA LYS A 20 -12.06 -15.99 -3.35
C LYS A 20 -10.94 -15.03 -3.75
N ALA A 21 -9.69 -15.36 -3.44
CA ALA A 21 -8.54 -14.55 -3.85
C ALA A 21 -8.41 -14.48 -5.38
N ASP A 22 -8.65 -15.59 -6.07
CA ASP A 22 -8.67 -15.64 -7.54
C ASP A 22 -9.80 -14.80 -8.15
N ILE A 23 -11.01 -14.82 -7.57
CA ILE A 23 -12.13 -13.96 -8.00
C ILE A 23 -11.74 -12.49 -7.87
N ILE A 24 -11.18 -12.07 -6.73
CA ILE A 24 -10.72 -10.69 -6.57
C ILE A 24 -9.68 -10.34 -7.65
N ARG A 25 -8.66 -11.18 -7.81
CA ARG A 25 -7.56 -10.93 -8.75
C ARG A 25 -8.05 -10.81 -10.20
N ASN A 26 -8.87 -11.76 -10.65
CA ASN A 26 -9.20 -11.88 -12.07
C ASN A 26 -10.37 -10.97 -12.47
N GLU A 27 -11.34 -10.79 -11.58
CA GLU A 27 -12.60 -10.14 -11.94
C GLU A 27 -12.63 -8.65 -11.55
N PHE A 28 -11.89 -8.22 -10.51
CA PHE A 28 -11.96 -6.83 -10.03
C PHE A 28 -10.88 -5.89 -10.57
N GLU A 29 -9.71 -6.41 -11.00
CA GLU A 29 -8.57 -5.59 -11.45
C GLU A 29 -8.99 -4.60 -12.55
N TYR A 30 -9.59 -5.12 -13.62
CA TYR A 30 -9.99 -4.35 -14.81
C TYR A 30 -11.46 -3.90 -14.80
N LEU A 31 -12.18 -4.14 -13.69
CA LEU A 31 -13.58 -3.72 -13.59
C LEU A 31 -13.68 -2.20 -13.55
N ASN A 32 -14.31 -1.60 -14.55
CA ASN A 32 -14.56 -0.16 -14.65
C ASN A 32 -15.85 0.24 -13.91
N ASP A 33 -15.91 -0.02 -12.60
CA ASP A 33 -17.00 0.39 -11.71
C ASP A 33 -16.40 0.91 -10.40
N ASN A 34 -16.48 2.23 -10.16
CA ASN A 34 -15.90 2.86 -8.96
C ASN A 34 -16.54 2.35 -7.66
N ASN A 35 -17.74 1.78 -7.69
CA ASN A 35 -18.33 1.17 -6.50
C ASN A 35 -17.58 -0.09 -6.03
N LYS A 36 -16.69 -0.65 -6.87
CA LYS A 36 -15.84 -1.78 -6.48
C LYS A 36 -14.98 -1.45 -5.26
N TRP A 37 -14.50 -0.21 -5.15
CA TRP A 37 -13.65 0.23 -4.05
C TRP A 37 -14.34 0.12 -2.70
N ARG A 38 -15.65 0.40 -2.64
CA ARG A 38 -16.43 0.23 -1.40
C ARG A 38 -16.44 -1.22 -0.92
N PHE A 39 -16.56 -2.17 -1.85
CA PHE A 39 -16.52 -3.60 -1.52
C PHE A 39 -15.12 -4.04 -1.11
N LEU A 40 -14.09 -3.71 -1.90
CA LEU A 40 -12.70 -4.10 -1.63
C LEU A 40 -12.18 -3.50 -0.31
N SER A 41 -12.46 -2.22 -0.03
CA SER A 41 -12.11 -1.58 1.25
C SER A 41 -12.81 -2.23 2.44
N GLY A 42 -14.05 -2.71 2.25
CA GLY A 42 -14.77 -3.49 3.27
C GLY A 42 -14.07 -4.80 3.60
N LEU A 43 -13.48 -5.47 2.60
CA LEU A 43 -12.70 -6.69 2.81
C LEU A 43 -11.38 -6.40 3.54
N LEU A 44 -10.65 -5.33 3.17
CA LEU A 44 -9.41 -4.96 3.86
C LEU A 44 -9.60 -4.67 5.35
N LYS A 45 -10.70 -4.01 5.71
CA LYS A 45 -11.03 -3.67 7.11
C LYS A 45 -11.35 -4.89 7.98
N SER A 46 -11.79 -5.99 7.37
CA SER A 46 -12.20 -7.18 8.11
C SER A 46 -10.99 -8.01 8.53
N LYS A 47 -10.83 -8.23 9.84
CA LYS A 47 -9.81 -9.13 10.41
C LYS A 47 -9.99 -10.59 10.01
N TYR A 48 -11.19 -10.97 9.56
CA TYR A 48 -11.52 -12.34 9.13
C TYR A 48 -11.32 -12.54 7.63
N THR A 49 -10.92 -11.51 6.90
CA THR A 49 -10.62 -11.64 5.47
C THR A 49 -9.31 -12.39 5.31
N TYR A 50 -9.34 -13.43 4.47
CA TYR A 50 -8.17 -14.23 4.15
C TYR A 50 -7.02 -13.35 3.62
N ASP A 51 -5.79 -13.66 4.03
CA ASP A 51 -4.58 -12.91 3.71
C ASP A 51 -4.39 -12.74 2.20
N LEU A 52 -4.53 -13.81 1.41
CA LEU A 52 -4.38 -13.77 -0.04
C LEU A 52 -5.46 -12.91 -0.73
N VAL A 53 -6.64 -12.78 -0.12
CA VAL A 53 -7.66 -11.84 -0.58
C VAL A 53 -7.17 -10.40 -0.36
N LYS A 54 -6.63 -10.07 0.82
CA LYS A 54 -6.08 -8.73 1.08
C LYS A 54 -4.90 -8.40 0.16
N VAL A 55 -4.00 -9.37 -0.05
CA VAL A 55 -2.88 -9.25 -1.01
C VAL A 55 -3.39 -8.98 -2.42
N ALA A 56 -4.41 -9.70 -2.88
CA ALA A 56 -5.01 -9.45 -4.19
C ALA A 56 -5.58 -8.03 -4.31
N ILE A 57 -6.22 -7.53 -3.25
CA ILE A 57 -6.74 -6.15 -3.23
C ILE A 57 -5.61 -5.12 -3.32
N TYR A 58 -4.55 -5.26 -2.52
CA TYR A 58 -3.42 -4.32 -2.56
C TYR A 58 -2.70 -4.32 -3.91
N ARG A 59 -2.62 -5.47 -4.58
CA ARG A 59 -2.10 -5.57 -5.95
C ARG A 59 -2.93 -4.77 -6.94
N ILE A 60 -4.26 -4.85 -6.84
CA ILE A 60 -5.16 -4.06 -7.69
C ILE A 60 -4.96 -2.57 -7.43
N ILE A 61 -4.84 -2.16 -6.15
CA ILE A 61 -4.62 -0.77 -5.75
C ILE A 61 -3.28 -0.24 -6.28
N GLU A 62 -2.22 -1.03 -6.22
CA GLU A 62 -0.87 -0.64 -6.68
C GLU A 62 -0.85 -0.17 -8.13
N VAL A 63 -1.61 -0.84 -9.00
CA VAL A 63 -1.64 -0.58 -10.45
C VAL A 63 -2.86 0.19 -10.91
N ALA A 64 -3.79 0.52 -10.00
CA ALA A 64 -5.00 1.24 -10.33
C ALA A 64 -4.69 2.69 -10.72
N ASP A 65 -5.44 3.18 -11.71
CA ASP A 65 -5.49 4.59 -12.07
C ASP A 65 -6.69 5.22 -11.36
N PHE A 66 -6.43 5.99 -10.31
CA PHE A 66 -7.47 6.61 -9.49
C PHE A 66 -7.79 8.01 -9.99
N ALA A 67 -9.07 8.39 -9.94
CA ALA A 67 -9.45 9.79 -10.01
C ALA A 67 -9.07 10.50 -8.70
N ASP A 68 -8.64 11.77 -8.79
CA ASP A 68 -8.19 12.58 -7.63
C ASP A 68 -9.09 12.49 -6.37
N PRO A 69 -10.43 12.53 -6.46
CA PRO A 69 -11.30 12.46 -5.28
C PRO A 69 -11.22 11.13 -4.52
N ASP A 70 -10.95 10.02 -5.21
CA ASP A 70 -10.95 8.67 -4.63
C ASP A 70 -9.62 8.37 -3.92
N LEU A 71 -8.56 9.10 -4.25
CA LEU A 71 -7.21 8.89 -3.70
C LEU A 71 -7.16 9.06 -2.18
N VAL A 72 -7.78 10.11 -1.64
CA VAL A 72 -7.69 10.43 -0.21
C VAL A 72 -8.38 9.36 0.64
N GLU A 73 -9.60 8.95 0.26
CA GLU A 73 -10.34 7.94 1.00
C GLU A 73 -9.62 6.58 0.97
N ILE A 74 -9.15 6.16 -0.20
CA ILE A 74 -8.46 4.87 -0.35
C ILE A 74 -7.15 4.87 0.44
N LYS A 75 -6.35 5.94 0.34
CA LYS A 75 -5.14 6.14 1.15
C LYS A 75 -5.44 6.02 2.64
N ASP A 76 -6.45 6.73 3.14
CA ASP A 76 -6.82 6.70 4.56
C ASP A 76 -7.20 5.29 5.02
N GLN A 77 -7.93 4.53 4.19
CA GLN A 77 -8.26 3.13 4.49
C GLN A 77 -7.01 2.25 4.54
N ILE A 78 -6.08 2.38 3.57
CA ILE A 78 -4.84 1.59 3.55
C ILE A 78 -4.03 1.86 4.83
N LEU A 79 -3.81 3.13 5.18
CA LEU A 79 -3.06 3.50 6.39
C LEU A 79 -3.75 3.02 7.67
N TYR A 80 -5.08 3.09 7.74
CA TYR A 80 -5.82 2.56 8.87
C TYR A 80 -5.64 1.05 9.01
N ASN A 81 -5.76 0.30 7.91
CA ASN A 81 -5.65 -1.15 7.92
C ASN A 81 -4.21 -1.62 8.20
N LEU A 82 -3.19 -0.95 7.67
CA LEU A 82 -1.79 -1.29 7.90
C LEU A 82 -1.37 -1.15 9.38
N LYS A 83 -1.95 -0.19 10.12
CA LYS A 83 -1.64 0.01 11.54
C LYS A 83 -2.02 -1.17 12.44
N ASP A 84 -3.07 -1.90 12.05
CA ASP A 84 -3.62 -3.03 12.81
C ASP A 84 -3.33 -4.39 12.16
N GLU A 85 -2.56 -4.42 11.05
CA GLU A 85 -2.24 -5.65 10.33
C GLU A 85 -1.05 -6.37 10.94
N GLU A 86 -1.22 -7.66 11.21
CA GLU A 86 -0.20 -8.51 11.82
C GLU A 86 0.52 -9.37 10.79
N ASP A 87 -0.16 -9.70 9.68
CA ASP A 87 0.43 -10.52 8.63
C ASP A 87 1.49 -9.74 7.83
N GLU A 88 2.72 -10.26 7.84
CA GLU A 88 3.89 -9.63 7.21
C GLU A 88 3.71 -9.51 5.69
N LEU A 89 3.19 -10.54 5.03
CA LEU A 89 3.00 -10.53 3.58
C LEU A 89 1.93 -9.50 3.19
N VAL A 90 0.83 -9.42 3.95
CA VAL A 90 -0.20 -8.42 3.75
C VAL A 90 0.37 -7.01 3.95
N LYS A 91 1.19 -6.78 5.00
CA LYS A 91 1.87 -5.50 5.21
C LYS A 91 2.79 -5.12 4.05
N GLN A 92 3.63 -6.05 3.59
CA GLN A 92 4.53 -5.83 2.45
C GLN A 92 3.75 -5.34 1.21
N TRP A 93 2.64 -6.01 0.87
CA TRP A 93 1.80 -5.61 -0.26
C TRP A 93 1.04 -4.29 -0.01
N GLY A 94 0.61 -4.03 1.23
CA GLY A 94 0.00 -2.76 1.59
C GLY A 94 0.97 -1.59 1.38
N PHE A 95 2.24 -1.71 1.78
CA PHE A 95 3.26 -0.69 1.48
C PHE A 95 3.52 -0.55 -0.02
N ARG A 96 3.64 -1.66 -0.76
CA ARG A 96 3.79 -1.61 -2.23
C ARG A 96 2.66 -0.82 -2.87
N SER A 97 1.43 -1.02 -2.43
CA SER A 97 0.27 -0.30 -2.95
C SER A 97 0.33 1.23 -2.76
N LEU A 98 1.11 1.72 -1.78
CA LEU A 98 1.30 3.14 -1.49
C LEU A 98 2.28 3.83 -2.45
N THR A 99 3.10 3.08 -3.18
CA THR A 99 4.28 3.58 -3.91
C THR A 99 3.93 4.60 -5.00
N TRP A 100 3.00 4.26 -5.90
CA TRP A 100 2.79 5.01 -7.14
C TRP A 100 1.78 6.14 -6.99
N ASN A 101 0.67 5.86 -6.31
CA ASN A 101 -0.47 6.77 -6.20
C ASN A 101 -0.46 7.59 -4.91
N PHE A 102 0.19 7.10 -3.85
CA PHE A 102 0.00 7.64 -2.51
C PHE A 102 1.29 8.17 -1.84
N SER A 103 2.46 7.95 -2.44
CA SER A 103 3.74 8.41 -1.89
C SER A 103 3.89 9.94 -1.85
N VAL A 104 2.98 10.70 -2.47
CA VAL A 104 2.95 12.18 -2.42
C VAL A 104 2.38 12.71 -1.10
N PHE A 105 1.60 11.91 -0.37
CA PHE A 105 0.93 12.37 0.84
C PHE A 105 1.91 12.39 2.04
N PRO A 106 2.01 13.50 2.79
CA PRO A 106 2.95 13.61 3.91
C PRO A 106 2.76 12.55 4.99
N ASP A 107 1.51 12.19 5.31
CA ASP A 107 1.18 11.22 6.34
C ASP A 107 1.52 9.77 5.94
N VAL A 108 1.47 9.46 4.64
CA VAL A 108 1.99 8.20 4.09
C VAL A 108 3.50 8.11 4.30
N ILE A 109 4.23 9.19 3.98
CA ILE A 109 5.69 9.25 4.16
C ILE A 109 6.05 9.11 5.63
N ASP A 110 5.35 9.83 6.52
CA ASP A 110 5.58 9.79 7.96
C ASP A 110 5.38 8.39 8.51
N TYR A 111 4.27 7.74 8.14
CA TYR A 111 4.02 6.37 8.54
C TYR A 111 5.10 5.41 8.04
N CYS A 112 5.56 5.56 6.79
CA CYS A 112 6.65 4.75 6.25
C CYS A 112 7.95 4.97 7.03
N VAL A 113 8.28 6.20 7.42
CA VAL A 113 9.47 6.46 8.25
C VAL A 113 9.35 5.79 9.61
N ASP A 114 8.19 5.92 10.26
CA ASP A 114 7.93 5.27 11.55
C ASP A 114 8.09 3.74 11.45
N THR A 115 7.60 3.12 10.37
CA THR A 115 7.80 1.70 10.08
C THR A 115 9.27 1.36 9.88
N VAL A 116 10.02 2.14 9.09
CA VAL A 116 11.44 1.90 8.82
C VAL A 116 12.28 2.04 10.09
N GLU A 117 11.89 2.90 11.03
CA GLU A 117 12.54 3.06 12.34
C GLU A 117 12.23 1.93 13.34
N ASN A 118 11.10 1.25 13.18
CA ASN A 118 10.72 0.16 14.07
C ASN A 118 11.64 -1.05 13.86
N VAL A 119 12.60 -1.26 14.77
CA VAL A 119 13.57 -2.36 14.68
C VAL A 119 12.97 -3.75 14.92
N GLU A 120 11.77 -3.80 15.52
CA GLU A 120 11.02 -5.04 15.73
C GLU A 120 10.13 -5.41 14.53
N GLU A 121 9.96 -4.49 13.57
CA GLU A 121 9.24 -4.78 12.34
C GLU A 121 10.09 -5.66 11.41
N ASP A 122 9.41 -6.54 10.68
CA ASP A 122 10.04 -7.41 9.70
C ASP A 122 10.86 -6.59 8.68
N LEU A 123 12.03 -7.12 8.32
CA LEU A 123 12.99 -6.41 7.50
C LEU A 123 12.45 -6.16 6.08
N ASP A 124 11.68 -7.10 5.52
CA ASP A 124 11.08 -6.94 4.19
C ASP A 124 9.95 -5.90 4.23
N VAL A 125 9.16 -5.86 5.30
CA VAL A 125 8.17 -4.79 5.52
C VAL A 125 8.85 -3.42 5.57
N ARG A 126 9.96 -3.29 6.33
CA ARG A 126 10.74 -2.05 6.41
C ARG A 126 11.32 -1.66 5.05
N HIS A 127 11.81 -2.61 4.25
CA HIS A 127 12.29 -2.33 2.89
C HIS A 127 11.18 -1.85 1.94
N ASN A 128 9.99 -2.42 2.02
CA ASN A 128 8.85 -1.94 1.22
C ASN A 128 8.44 -0.53 1.66
N ALA A 129 8.38 -0.23 2.96
CA ALA A 129 8.12 1.13 3.45
C ALA A 129 9.20 2.13 2.97
N PHE A 130 10.48 1.74 2.99
CA PHE A 130 11.56 2.58 2.47
C PHE A 130 11.46 2.81 0.96
N SER A 131 10.94 1.83 0.21
CA SER A 131 10.70 1.97 -1.23
C SER A 131 9.63 3.05 -1.52
N VAL A 132 8.60 3.16 -0.67
CA VAL A 132 7.60 4.25 -0.78
C VAL A 132 8.24 5.62 -0.58
N ILE A 133 9.13 5.75 0.42
CA ILE A 133 9.85 7.00 0.73
C ILE A 133 10.70 7.43 -0.47
N THR A 134 11.49 6.51 -1.04
CA THR A 134 12.40 6.81 -2.15
C THR A 134 11.69 7.08 -3.47
N ALA A 135 10.49 6.53 -3.67
CA ALA A 135 9.63 6.82 -4.82
C ALA A 135 8.83 8.13 -4.66
N SER A 136 8.82 8.75 -3.48
CA SER A 136 8.00 9.92 -3.19
C SER A 136 8.35 11.13 -4.04
N LYS A 137 7.31 11.77 -4.58
CA LYS A 137 7.41 13.06 -5.28
C LYS A 137 7.35 14.26 -4.32
N ASN A 138 7.06 14.05 -3.03
CA ASN A 138 6.98 15.12 -2.04
C ASN A 138 8.37 15.47 -1.48
N LYS A 139 9.16 16.16 -2.31
CA LYS A 139 10.55 16.49 -1.99
C LYS A 139 10.69 17.29 -0.70
N GLU A 140 9.78 18.24 -0.45
CA GLU A 140 9.77 19.06 0.76
C GLU A 140 9.67 18.20 2.03
N ARG A 141 8.76 17.22 2.05
CA ARG A 141 8.63 16.34 3.21
C ARG A 141 9.85 15.44 3.40
N ILE A 142 10.38 14.90 2.30
CA ILE A 142 11.58 14.05 2.33
C ILE A 142 12.81 14.84 2.81
N ASP A 143 12.94 16.11 2.44
CA ASP A 143 14.02 16.99 2.91
C ASP A 143 13.89 17.29 4.41
N ALA A 144 12.67 17.53 4.89
CA ALA A 144 12.41 17.73 6.31
C ALA A 144 12.75 16.49 7.17
N LEU A 145 12.80 15.30 6.57
CA LEU A 145 13.11 14.03 7.23
C LEU A 145 14.55 13.54 7.02
N HIS A 146 15.40 14.32 6.34
CA HIS A 146 16.77 13.95 5.96
C HIS A 146 17.61 13.41 7.11
N ASP A 147 17.76 14.20 8.18
CA ASP A 147 18.60 13.85 9.32
C ASP A 147 18.05 12.65 10.10
N ARG A 148 16.74 12.42 10.03
CA ARG A 148 16.07 11.28 10.64
C ARG A 148 16.41 10.01 9.87
N LEU A 149 16.21 10.01 8.56
CA LEU A 149 16.50 8.89 7.65
C LEU A 149 17.97 8.44 7.68
N LEU A 150 18.91 9.38 7.77
CA LEU A 150 20.34 9.07 7.85
C LEU A 150 20.78 8.41 9.17
N LYS A 151 19.93 8.45 10.22
CA LYS A 151 20.23 7.88 11.53
C LYS A 151 19.54 6.54 11.76
N ILE A 152 18.68 6.10 10.84
CA ILE A 152 17.96 4.84 11.02
C ILE A 152 18.93 3.67 10.90
N LYS A 153 18.98 2.87 11.97
CA LYS A 153 19.79 1.65 12.01
C LYS A 153 19.42 0.73 10.84
N ASP A 154 20.43 0.16 10.20
CA ASP A 154 20.34 -0.71 9.02
C ASP A 154 19.90 0.00 7.70
N PHE A 155 19.31 1.19 7.79
CA PHE A 155 18.82 1.97 6.63
C PHE A 155 19.68 3.19 6.28
N ALA A 156 20.57 3.64 7.17
CA ALA A 156 21.45 4.78 6.94
C ALA A 156 22.27 4.68 5.64
N GLY A 157 22.75 3.47 5.28
CA GLY A 157 23.47 3.25 4.03
C GLY A 157 22.60 3.49 2.79
N TYR A 158 21.37 2.96 2.81
CA TYR A 158 20.39 3.16 1.74
C TYR A 158 19.98 4.62 1.61
N ALA A 159 19.71 5.31 2.73
CA ALA A 159 19.38 6.73 2.76
C ALA A 159 20.52 7.59 2.19
N ASN A 160 21.79 7.29 2.54
CA ASN A 160 22.95 7.98 1.96
C ASN A 160 23.03 7.83 0.44
N THR A 161 22.79 6.63 -0.08
CA THR A 161 22.80 6.37 -1.53
C THR A 161 21.67 7.14 -2.21
N PHE A 162 20.45 7.06 -1.67
CA PHE A 162 19.27 7.76 -2.17
C PHE A 162 19.52 9.28 -2.30
N TYR A 163 19.99 9.94 -1.23
CA TYR A 163 20.23 11.38 -1.28
C TYR A 163 21.35 11.77 -2.26
N LYS A 164 22.42 10.96 -2.36
CA LYS A 164 23.51 11.18 -3.33
C LYS A 164 23.04 11.06 -4.78
N GLU A 165 22.13 10.16 -5.08
CA GLU A 165 21.58 9.98 -6.43
C GLU A 165 20.62 11.12 -6.77
N ARG A 166 19.71 11.44 -5.85
CA ARG A 166 18.75 12.54 -6.01
C ARG A 166 19.42 13.89 -6.26
N ASP A 167 20.52 14.19 -5.57
CA ASP A 167 21.26 15.45 -5.73
C ASP A 167 22.03 15.54 -7.06
N LYS A 168 22.28 14.41 -7.74
CA LYS A 168 22.85 14.39 -9.08
C LYS A 168 21.80 14.71 -10.15
N ASP A 169 20.59 14.20 -9.99
CA ASP A 169 19.48 14.39 -10.93
C ASP A 169 18.84 15.78 -10.82
N GLY A 170 19.13 16.53 -9.75
CA GLY A 170 18.70 17.91 -9.54
C GLY A 170 19.61 19.00 -10.15
N ARG A 171 20.65 18.63 -10.90
CA ARG A 171 21.56 19.53 -11.64
C ARG A 171 21.37 19.41 -13.15
#